data_AF-A0AAI9F1K7-F1
#
_entry.id   AF-A0AAI9F1K7-F1
#
_cell.length_a   1.000
_cell.length_b   1.000
_cell.length_c   1.000
_cell.angle_alpha   90.00
_cell.angle_beta   90.00
_cell.angle_gamma   90.00
#
_symmetry.space_group_name_H-M   'P 1'
#
loop_
_entity.id
_entity.type
_entity.pdbx_description
1 polymer ?
#
loop_
_entity_poly.entity_id
_entity_poly.type
_entity_poly.pdbx_seq_one_letter_code
_entity_poly.pdbx_strand_id
1 'polypeptide(L)'
;MENFVVELEGSVRKFKKLLEKEQKKVEEIEKELIPIKNRLQEIETELLSIQREIKENEARIKEIKNHLNRIMKKTLEAQTDREIEMLERDRQRLLKELDERKKIIEELKEKYHNLVIEENDLVVKEEELEEKKLLHEERIHKLIRRIEKAMKSIQRDIDRYKATN
;
A
#
# COMPACT_ATOMS: atom_id res chain seq x y z
N MET A 1 -51.05 -20.17 -18.80
CA MET A 1 -50.44 -19.24 -17.82
C MET A 1 -49.55 -19.95 -16.81
N GLU A 2 -49.96 -21.09 -16.25
CA GLU A 2 -49.21 -21.79 -15.19
C GLU A 2 -47.79 -22.22 -15.60
N ASN A 3 -47.60 -22.85 -16.77
CA ASN A 3 -46.27 -23.24 -17.27
C ASN A 3 -45.32 -22.03 -17.47
N PHE A 4 -45.85 -20.90 -17.95
CA PHE A 4 -45.09 -19.67 -18.15
C PHE A 4 -44.60 -19.08 -16.81
N VAL A 5 -45.45 -19.11 -15.78
CA VAL A 5 -45.07 -18.65 -14.43
C VAL A 5 -43.97 -19.54 -13.84
N VAL A 6 -44.07 -20.86 -14.00
CA VAL A 6 -43.05 -21.81 -13.50
C VAL A 6 -41.69 -21.60 -14.18
N GLU A 7 -41.66 -21.39 -15.50
CA GLU A 7 -40.43 -21.11 -16.25
C GLU A 7 -39.79 -19.77 -15.84
N LEU A 8 -40.61 -18.75 -15.59
CA LEU A 8 -40.16 -17.46 -15.09
C LEU A 8 -39.55 -17.56 -13.70
N GLU A 9 -40.22 -18.25 -12.77
CA GLU A 9 -39.67 -18.48 -11.43
C GLU A 9 -38.33 -19.21 -11.49
N GLY A 10 -38.20 -20.22 -12.34
CA GLY A 10 -36.95 -20.95 -12.55
C GLY A 10 -35.83 -20.03 -13.04
N SER A 11 -36.13 -19.13 -13.98
CA SER A 11 -35.18 -18.15 -14.53
C SER A 11 -34.76 -17.12 -13.48
N VAL A 12 -35.72 -16.57 -12.72
CA VAL A 12 -35.45 -15.62 -11.63
C VAL A 12 -34.56 -16.25 -10.56
N ARG A 13 -34.84 -17.50 -10.14
CA ARG A 13 -34.00 -18.21 -9.17
C ARG A 13 -32.57 -18.42 -9.69
N LYS A 14 -32.40 -18.75 -10.97
CA LYS A 14 -31.07 -18.88 -11.61
C LYS A 14 -30.32 -17.56 -11.60
N PHE A 15 -30.97 -16.47 -12.01
CA PHE A 15 -30.35 -15.13 -12.02
C PHE A 15 -29.97 -14.66 -10.63
N LYS A 16 -30.83 -14.87 -9.62
CA LYS A 16 -30.54 -14.53 -8.23
C LYS A 16 -29.30 -15.27 -7.72
N LYS A 17 -29.19 -16.58 -7.95
CA LYS A 17 -28.01 -17.36 -7.56
C LYS A 17 -26.72 -16.89 -8.24
N LEU A 18 -26.80 -16.51 -9.52
CA LEU A 18 -25.63 -15.98 -10.25
C LEU A 18 -25.21 -14.62 -9.71
N LEU A 19 -26.18 -13.75 -9.43
CA LEU A 19 -25.92 -12.42 -8.86
C LEU A 19 -25.28 -12.53 -7.47
N GLU A 20 -25.87 -13.33 -6.57
CA GLU A 20 -25.33 -13.59 -5.24
C GLU A 20 -23.91 -14.17 -5.30
N LYS A 21 -23.64 -15.06 -6.26
CA LYS A 21 -22.31 -15.64 -6.44
C LYS A 21 -21.27 -14.59 -6.84
N GLU A 22 -21.60 -13.71 -7.78
CA GLU A 22 -20.66 -12.67 -8.22
C GLU A 22 -20.49 -11.59 -7.14
N GLN A 23 -21.55 -11.24 -6.41
CA GLN A 23 -21.48 -10.31 -5.26
C GLN A 23 -20.56 -10.84 -4.16
N LYS A 24 -20.67 -12.11 -3.79
CA LYS A 24 -19.77 -12.74 -2.80
C LYS A 24 -18.30 -12.67 -3.21
N LYS A 25 -17.99 -12.87 -4.49
CA LYS A 25 -16.61 -12.75 -4.98
C LYS A 25 -16.09 -11.31 -4.87
N VAL A 26 -16.92 -10.31 -5.16
CA VAL A 26 -16.56 -8.91 -4.96
C VAL A 26 -16.28 -8.64 -3.48
N GLU A 27 -17.16 -9.09 -2.58
CA GLU A 27 -16.97 -8.94 -1.13
C GLU A 27 -15.69 -9.65 -0.61
N GLU A 28 -15.38 -10.84 -1.14
CA GLU A 28 -14.15 -11.57 -0.81
C GLU A 28 -12.91 -10.79 -1.26
N ILE A 29 -12.91 -10.28 -2.50
CA ILE A 29 -11.81 -9.45 -3.02
C ILE A 29 -11.65 -8.16 -2.22
N GLU A 30 -12.74 -7.50 -1.84
CA GLU A 30 -12.68 -6.29 -1.01
C GLU A 30 -12.05 -6.56 0.36
N LYS A 31 -12.35 -7.70 0.98
CA LYS A 31 -11.72 -8.12 2.25
C LYS A 31 -10.22 -8.36 2.10
N GLU A 32 -9.75 -8.76 0.93
CA GLU A 32 -8.31 -8.89 0.63
C GLU A 32 -7.65 -7.55 0.30
N LEU A 33 -8.36 -6.64 -0.38
CA LEU A 33 -7.85 -5.32 -0.76
C LEU A 33 -7.65 -4.38 0.44
N ILE A 34 -8.58 -4.36 1.40
CA ILE A 34 -8.50 -3.49 2.58
C ILE A 34 -7.15 -3.61 3.33
N PRO A 35 -6.70 -4.82 3.75
CA PRO A 35 -5.43 -4.94 4.46
C PRO A 35 -4.22 -4.56 3.59
N ILE A 36 -4.27 -4.80 2.27
CA ILE A 36 -3.20 -4.39 1.35
C ILE A 36 -3.08 -2.85 1.31
N LYS A 37 -4.21 -2.15 1.13
CA LYS A 37 -4.22 -0.67 1.12
C LYS A 37 -3.74 -0.08 2.43
N ASN A 38 -4.14 -0.66 3.57
CA ASN A 38 -3.66 -0.25 4.88
C ASN A 38 -2.15 -0.44 5.01
N ARG A 39 -1.63 -1.60 4.58
CA ARG A 39 -0.19 -1.88 4.63
C ARG A 39 0.62 -0.95 3.73
N LEU A 40 0.12 -0.62 2.54
CA LEU A 40 0.75 0.37 1.66
C LEU A 40 0.85 1.75 2.33
N GLN A 41 -0.20 2.21 3.01
CA GLN A 41 -0.19 3.48 3.76
C GLN A 41 0.81 3.46 4.94
N GLU A 42 0.92 2.32 5.64
CA GLU A 42 1.92 2.14 6.68
C GLU A 42 3.34 2.23 6.11
N ILE A 43 3.61 1.53 5.00
CA ILE A 43 4.91 1.55 4.32
C ILE A 43 5.27 2.97 3.90
N GLU A 44 4.35 3.72 3.29
CA GLU A 44 4.59 5.12 2.89
C GLU A 44 5.02 5.98 4.10
N THR A 45 4.33 5.81 5.23
CA THR A 45 4.66 6.51 6.49
C THR A 45 6.04 6.11 7.03
N GLU A 46 6.36 4.81 7.01
CA GLU A 46 7.66 4.30 7.43
C GLU A 46 8.80 4.80 6.54
N LEU A 47 8.63 4.79 5.21
CA LEU A 47 9.61 5.31 4.26
C LEU A 47 9.90 6.80 4.50
N LEU A 48 8.86 7.61 4.75
CA LEU A 48 9.03 9.02 5.10
C LEU A 48 9.77 9.21 6.43
N SER A 49 9.52 8.36 7.43
CA SER A 49 10.26 8.39 8.70
C SER A 49 11.74 8.09 8.48
N ILE A 50 12.04 6.99 7.77
CA ILE A 50 13.40 6.57 7.46
C ILE A 50 14.17 7.67 6.72
N GLN A 51 13.55 8.31 5.74
CA GLN A 51 14.17 9.43 5.01
C GLN A 51 14.51 10.62 5.91
N ARG A 52 13.68 10.92 6.92
CA ARG A 52 13.99 11.98 7.90
C ARG A 52 15.15 11.57 8.80
N GLU A 53 15.13 10.35 9.32
CA GLU A 53 16.20 9.83 10.18
C GLU A 53 17.55 9.77 9.46
N ILE A 54 17.57 9.38 8.18
CA ILE A 54 18.79 9.43 7.36
C ILE A 54 19.32 10.87 7.28
N LYS A 55 18.46 11.84 6.95
CA LYS A 55 18.85 13.27 6.84
C LYS A 55 19.39 13.82 8.16
N GLU A 56 18.79 13.45 9.29
CA GLU A 56 19.25 13.85 10.62
C GLU A 56 20.65 13.27 10.93
N ASN A 57 20.86 11.98 10.65
CA ASN A 57 22.18 11.36 10.83
C ASN A 57 23.22 11.95 9.87
N GLU A 58 22.87 12.27 8.63
CA GLU A 58 23.76 12.95 7.67
C GLU A 58 24.15 14.36 8.15
N ALA A 59 23.18 15.13 8.65
CA ALA A 59 23.44 16.45 9.25
C ALA A 59 24.40 16.32 10.45
N ARG A 60 24.16 15.34 11.32
CA ARG A 60 25.03 15.08 12.46
C ARG A 60 26.44 14.68 12.05
N ILE A 61 26.60 13.83 11.04
CA ILE A 61 27.91 13.48 10.46
C ILE A 61 28.62 14.72 9.94
N LYS A 62 27.92 15.65 9.29
CA LYS A 62 28.50 16.91 8.80
C LYS A 62 29.00 17.77 9.97
N GLU A 63 28.24 17.88 11.05
CA GLU A 63 28.68 18.57 12.27
C GLU A 63 29.93 17.94 12.88
N ILE A 64 29.95 16.61 13.00
CA ILE A 64 31.09 15.87 13.54
C ILE A 64 32.33 16.11 12.68
N LYS A 65 32.22 16.04 11.35
CA LYS A 65 33.33 16.34 10.42
C LYS A 65 33.85 17.76 10.61
N ASN A 66 32.97 18.74 10.76
CA ASN A 66 33.37 20.13 11.04
C ASN A 66 34.09 20.25 12.39
N HIS A 67 33.64 19.53 13.41
CA HIS A 67 34.29 19.52 14.72
C HIS A 67 35.67 18.86 14.65
N LEU A 68 35.80 17.71 13.98
CA LEU A 68 37.08 17.05 13.75
C LEU A 68 38.08 17.98 13.04
N ASN A 69 37.65 18.74 12.05
CA ASN A 69 38.50 19.74 11.39
C ASN A 69 38.97 20.85 12.34
N ARG A 70 38.12 21.29 13.28
CA ARG A 70 38.51 22.27 14.31
C ARG A 70 39.51 21.68 15.30
N ILE A 71 39.31 20.42 15.71
CA ILE A 71 40.25 19.71 16.59
C ILE A 71 41.60 19.61 15.91
N MET A 72 41.64 19.21 14.63
CA MET A 72 42.90 19.12 13.86
C MET A 72 43.68 20.44 13.86
N LYS A 73 43.01 21.58 13.63
CA LYS A 73 43.64 22.91 13.69
C LYS A 73 44.17 23.22 15.08
N LYS A 74 43.37 22.99 16.13
CA LYS A 74 43.80 23.20 17.52
C LYS A 74 44.98 22.31 17.91
N THR A 75 45.04 21.08 17.41
CA THR A 75 46.15 20.17 17.68
C THR A 75 47.46 20.69 17.09
N LEU A 76 47.43 21.35 15.92
CA LEU A 76 48.61 21.99 15.31
C LEU A 76 49.08 23.23 16.10
N GLU A 77 48.17 23.89 16.81
CA GLU A 77 48.43 25.10 17.61
C GLU A 77 48.74 24.81 19.08
N ALA A 78 48.57 23.55 19.52
CA ALA A 78 48.73 23.15 20.91
C ALA A 78 50.17 23.34 21.38
N GLN A 79 50.34 23.86 22.60
CA GLN A 79 51.65 24.18 23.17
C GLN A 79 52.07 23.18 24.24
N THR A 80 51.14 22.34 24.71
CA THR A 80 51.37 21.38 25.78
C THR A 80 50.89 19.99 25.40
N ASP A 81 51.59 18.96 25.91
CA ASP A 81 51.19 17.56 25.73
C ASP A 81 49.79 17.29 26.29
N ARG A 82 49.42 17.98 27.37
CA ARG A 82 48.10 17.86 28.00
C ARG A 82 46.97 18.35 27.08
N GLU A 83 47.16 19.45 26.36
CA GLU A 83 46.19 19.93 25.36
C GLU A 83 46.04 18.94 24.21
N ILE A 84 47.16 18.38 23.74
CA ILE A 84 47.17 17.36 22.70
C ILE A 84 46.38 16.13 23.16
N GLU A 85 46.67 15.59 24.35
CA GLU A 85 45.94 14.43 24.91
C GLU A 85 44.43 14.68 25.01
N MET A 86 44.01 15.87 25.46
CA MET A 86 42.58 16.21 25.55
C MET A 86 41.92 16.23 24.17
N LEU A 87 42.57 16.86 23.19
CA LEU A 87 42.10 16.93 21.80
C LEU A 87 42.03 15.55 21.16
N GLU A 88 42.98 14.65 21.46
CA GLU A 88 42.97 13.28 20.97
C GLU A 88 41.81 12.45 21.54
N ARG A 89 41.51 12.61 22.84
CA ARG A 89 40.34 11.95 23.46
C ARG A 89 39.03 12.41 22.83
N ASP A 90 38.90 13.71 22.57
CA ASP A 90 37.72 14.27 21.90
C ASP A 90 37.64 13.79 20.44
N ARG A 91 38.77 13.74 19.72
CA ARG A 91 38.86 13.16 18.36
C ARG A 91 38.37 11.72 18.35
N GLN A 92 38.86 10.88 19.28
CA GLN A 92 38.46 9.48 19.37
C GLN A 92 36.96 9.32 19.66
N ARG A 93 36.39 10.14 20.54
CA ARG A 93 34.95 10.12 20.83
C ARG A 93 34.12 10.45 19.60
N LEU A 94 34.50 11.50 18.87
CA LEU A 94 33.83 11.92 17.65
C LEU A 94 33.95 10.90 16.52
N LEU A 95 35.10 10.21 16.40
CA LEU A 95 35.27 9.14 15.42
C LEU A 95 34.34 7.94 15.72
N LYS A 96 34.19 7.56 16.99
CA LYS A 96 33.23 6.52 17.40
C LYS A 96 31.80 6.92 17.05
N GLU A 97 31.39 8.14 17.41
CA GLU A 97 30.06 8.65 17.08
C GLU A 97 29.84 8.67 15.56
N LEU A 98 30.84 9.11 14.78
CA LEU A 98 30.77 9.12 13.31
C LEU A 98 30.53 7.72 12.73
N ASP A 99 31.23 6.71 13.24
CA ASP A 99 31.08 5.33 12.76
C ASP A 99 29.74 4.71 13.17
N GLU A 100 29.25 5.00 14.38
CA GLU A 100 27.89 4.61 14.82
C GLU A 100 26.83 5.22 13.91
N ARG A 101 26.93 6.52 13.60
CA ARG A 101 25.97 7.21 12.72
C ARG A 101 25.98 6.66 11.30
N LYS A 102 27.15 6.28 10.78
CA LYS A 102 27.24 5.62 9.45
C LYS A 102 26.57 4.25 9.46
N LYS A 103 26.73 3.45 10.52
CA LYS A 103 26.05 2.15 10.65
C LYS A 103 24.54 2.32 10.67
N ILE A 104 24.03 3.28 11.45
CA ILE A 104 22.60 3.60 11.49
C ILE A 104 22.08 3.96 10.10
N ILE A 105 22.80 4.80 9.34
CA ILE A 105 22.40 5.14 7.97
C ILE A 105 22.37 3.91 7.07
N GLU A 106 23.31 2.99 7.20
CA GLU A 106 23.36 1.77 6.39
C GLU A 106 22.17 0.84 6.72
N GLU A 107 21.88 0.63 8.00
CA GLU A 107 20.72 -0.14 8.46
C GLU A 107 19.40 0.49 7.98
N LEU A 108 19.30 1.82 8.04
CA LEU A 108 18.13 2.55 7.53
C LEU A 108 17.98 2.42 6.01
N LYS A 109 19.08 2.41 5.25
CA LYS A 109 19.05 2.20 3.79
C LYS A 109 18.62 0.78 3.44
N GLU A 110 19.10 -0.22 4.18
CA GLU A 110 18.67 -1.61 3.99
C GLU A 110 17.18 -1.74 4.30
N LYS A 111 16.71 -1.17 5.43
CA LYS A 111 15.29 -1.14 5.76
C LYS A 111 14.46 -0.44 4.68
N TYR A 112 14.91 0.71 4.19
CA TYR A 112 14.26 1.44 3.10
C TYR A 112 14.14 0.56 1.84
N HIS A 113 15.22 -0.10 1.45
CA HIS A 113 15.23 -0.96 0.27
C HIS A 113 14.24 -2.13 0.39
N ASN A 114 14.22 -2.80 1.55
CA ASN A 114 13.31 -3.91 1.80
C ASN A 114 11.84 -3.45 1.78
N LEU A 115 11.53 -2.29 2.36
CA LEU A 115 10.18 -1.72 2.32
C LEU A 115 9.74 -1.35 0.90
N VAL A 116 10.64 -0.85 0.06
CA VAL A 116 10.33 -0.56 -1.35
C VAL A 116 10.06 -1.84 -2.13
N ILE A 117 10.76 -2.95 -1.84
CA ILE A 117 10.45 -4.25 -2.44
C ILE A 117 9.05 -4.71 -2.02
N GLU A 118 8.75 -4.64 -0.72
CA GLU A 118 7.42 -4.99 -0.18
C GLU A 118 6.31 -4.14 -0.79
N GLU A 119 6.52 -2.82 -0.91
CA GLU A 119 5.59 -1.89 -1.55
C GLU A 119 5.27 -2.30 -2.98
N ASN A 120 6.30 -2.58 -3.79
CA ASN A 120 6.12 -2.99 -5.19
C ASN A 120 5.33 -4.30 -5.30
N ASP A 121 5.64 -5.31 -4.46
CA ASP A 121 4.91 -6.58 -4.46
C ASP A 121 3.42 -6.37 -4.08
N LEU A 122 3.15 -5.49 -3.12
CA LEU A 122 1.79 -5.16 -2.70
C LEU A 122 1.01 -4.37 -3.75
N VAL A 123 1.65 -3.42 -4.44
CA VAL A 123 1.04 -2.65 -5.54
C VAL A 123 0.62 -3.59 -6.67
N VAL A 124 1.50 -4.51 -7.10
CA VAL A 124 1.15 -5.51 -8.12
C VAL A 124 -0.05 -6.35 -7.68
N LYS A 125 -0.06 -6.78 -6.41
CA LYS A 125 -1.17 -7.57 -5.87
C LYS A 125 -2.49 -6.77 -5.79
N GLU A 126 -2.41 -5.50 -5.42
CA GLU A 126 -3.54 -4.57 -5.41
C GLU A 126 -4.14 -4.44 -6.81
N GLU A 127 -3.32 -4.15 -7.82
CA GLU A 127 -3.74 -4.03 -9.22
C GLU A 127 -4.44 -5.31 -9.71
N GLU A 128 -3.84 -6.48 -9.47
CA GLU A 128 -4.47 -7.77 -9.84
C GLU A 128 -5.84 -7.98 -9.19
N LEU A 129 -5.99 -7.59 -7.92
CA LEU A 129 -7.26 -7.73 -7.21
C LEU A 129 -8.29 -6.71 -7.69
N GLU A 130 -7.88 -5.47 -7.98
CA GLU A 130 -8.76 -4.46 -8.57
C GLU A 130 -9.25 -4.87 -9.96
N GLU A 131 -8.40 -5.43 -10.81
CA GLU A 131 -8.81 -5.99 -12.11
C GLU A 131 -9.80 -7.14 -11.96
N LYS A 132 -9.53 -8.08 -11.05
CA LYS A 132 -10.45 -9.20 -10.75
C LYS A 132 -11.79 -8.67 -10.23
N LYS A 133 -11.78 -7.66 -9.35
CA LYS A 133 -12.98 -7.01 -8.82
C LYS A 133 -13.80 -6.39 -9.95
N LEU A 134 -13.17 -5.59 -10.80
CA LEU A 134 -13.81 -4.93 -11.93
C LEU A 134 -14.48 -5.95 -12.87
N LEU A 135 -13.82 -7.07 -13.16
CA LEU A 135 -14.39 -8.13 -13.97
C LEU A 135 -15.68 -8.71 -13.36
N HIS A 136 -15.72 -8.89 -12.04
CA HIS A 136 -16.92 -9.37 -11.33
C HIS A 136 -18.03 -8.32 -11.30
N GLU A 137 -17.70 -7.04 -11.08
CA GLU A 137 -18.66 -5.94 -11.16
C GLU A 137 -19.26 -5.80 -12.56
N GLU A 138 -18.46 -5.95 -13.62
CA GLU A 138 -18.96 -5.99 -14.99
C GLU A 138 -19.93 -7.15 -15.23
N ARG A 139 -19.64 -8.33 -14.67
CA ARG A 139 -20.52 -9.50 -14.78
C ARG A 139 -21.84 -9.25 -14.05
N ILE A 140 -21.80 -8.63 -12.86
CA ILE A 140 -22.98 -8.18 -12.13
C ILE A 140 -23.80 -7.21 -13.00
N HIS A 141 -23.18 -6.18 -13.56
CA HIS A 141 -23.85 -5.23 -14.45
C HIS A 141 -24.47 -5.91 -15.68
N LYS A 142 -23.76 -6.84 -16.32
CA LYS A 142 -24.27 -7.64 -17.45
C LYS A 142 -25.48 -8.50 -17.03
N LEU A 143 -25.46 -9.10 -15.84
CA LEU A 143 -26.57 -9.88 -15.30
C LEU A 143 -27.79 -8.99 -15.03
N ILE A 144 -27.60 -7.84 -14.35
CA ILE A 144 -28.67 -6.87 -14.08
C ILE A 144 -29.33 -6.41 -15.37
N ARG A 145 -28.55 -6.01 -16.39
CA ARG A 145 -29.10 -5.61 -17.70
C ARG A 145 -29.91 -6.72 -18.38
N ARG A 146 -29.52 -7.98 -18.23
CA ARG A 146 -30.28 -9.13 -18.77
C ARG A 146 -31.60 -9.31 -18.02
N ILE A 147 -31.58 -9.20 -16.70
CA ILE A 147 -32.77 -9.27 -15.84
C ILE A 147 -33.74 -8.14 -16.21
N GLU A 148 -33.27 -6.91 -16.33
CA GLU A 148 -34.10 -5.75 -16.71
C GLU A 148 -34.77 -5.93 -18.08
N LYS A 149 -34.02 -6.43 -19.08
CA LYS A 149 -34.58 -6.73 -20.41
C LYS A 149 -35.66 -7.82 -20.34
N ALA A 150 -35.42 -8.88 -19.57
CA ALA A 150 -36.39 -9.94 -19.37
C ALA A 150 -37.66 -9.41 -18.69
N MET A 151 -37.52 -8.63 -17.61
CA MET A 151 -38.63 -7.99 -16.91
C MET A 151 -39.45 -7.06 -17.81
N LYS A 152 -38.80 -6.24 -18.65
CA LYS A 152 -39.48 -5.39 -19.65
C LYS A 152 -40.25 -6.20 -20.68
N SER A 153 -39.74 -7.37 -21.09
CA SER A 153 -40.48 -8.26 -22.00
C SER A 153 -41.73 -8.83 -21.33
N ILE A 154 -41.56 -9.36 -20.11
CA ILE A 154 -42.65 -9.94 -19.33
C ILE A 154 -43.74 -8.90 -19.05
N GLN A 155 -43.35 -7.68 -18.68
CA GLN A 155 -44.30 -6.59 -18.45
C GLN A 155 -45.14 -6.31 -19.70
N ARG A 156 -44.50 -6.22 -20.88
CA ARG A 156 -45.23 -6.03 -22.16
C ARG A 156 -46.17 -7.18 -22.48
N ASP A 157 -45.83 -8.41 -22.10
CA ASP A 157 -46.69 -9.57 -22.33
C ASP A 157 -47.90 -9.57 -21.37
N ILE A 158 -47.69 -9.18 -20.10
CA ILE A 158 -48.76 -8.97 -19.12
C ILE A 158 -49.70 -7.85 -19.57
N ASP A 159 -49.15 -6.71 -20.00
CA ASP A 159 -49.95 -5.55 -20.45
C ASP A 159 -50.81 -5.91 -21.67
N ARG A 160 -50.27 -6.69 -22.62
CA ARG A 160 -51.03 -7.21 -23.77
C ARG A 160 -52.15 -8.14 -23.32
N TYR A 161 -51.88 -9.07 -22.40
CA TYR A 161 -52.89 -9.99 -21.89
C TYR A 161 -54.06 -9.26 -21.21
N LYS A 162 -53.76 -8.21 -20.42
CA LYS A 162 -54.76 -7.34 -19.77
C LYS A 162 -55.55 -6.46 -20.73
N ALA A 163 -55.03 -6.18 -21.92
CA ALA A 163 -55.74 -5.39 -22.92
C ALA A 163 -56.72 -6.24 -23.75
N THR A 164 -56.49 -7.56 -23.82
CA THR A 164 -57.28 -8.50 -24.61
C THR A 164 -58.26 -9.36 -23.80
N ASN A 165 -58.21 -9.31 -22.47
CA ASN A 165 -59.14 -9.97 -21.54
C ASN A 165 -59.60 -8.98 -20.47
#